data_AF-A0A7X1HTA5-F1
#
_entry.id   AF-A0A7X1HTA5-F1
#
_cell.length_a   1.000
_cell.length_b   1.000
_cell.length_c   1.000
_cell.angle_alpha   90.00
_cell.angle_beta   90.00
_cell.angle_gamma   90.00
#
_symmetry.space_group_name_H-M   'P 1'
#
loop_
_entity.id
_entity.type
_entity.pdbx_description
1 polymer ?
#
loop_
_entity_poly.entity_id
_entity_poly.type
_entity_poly.pdbx_seq_one_letter_code
_entity_poly.pdbx_strand_id
1 'polypeptide(L)'
;MKNQNLIKTFGVTELKIGQLNLKDCHSRIVEINRKKYLELKNREFKLGLEIDLKDDGSFNTIVNNYYYKIYQYSNIKRFMPNIKLLKEIFMGQLIEISGKLVTGKVSFENRIEVMKLDLLEKEILGLEEIKKEKLLQEENSLYSLALLNLIDKTPTLQSWVNFRCDLDKVQLIEGDKISVERIHIIKGNDFNIRERIVTVAPVEKREIKTTEAVAYRKTCEISLEKIPRK
;
A
#
# COMPACT_ATOMS: atom_id res chain seq x y z
N MET A 1 3.89 11.98 1.01
CA MET A 1 5.31 11.94 0.64
C MET A 1 5.79 13.38 0.46
N LYS A 2 6.48 13.99 1.44
CA LYS A 2 6.92 15.40 1.36
C LYS A 2 8.41 15.60 0.98
N ASN A 3 9.22 14.55 0.91
CA ASN A 3 10.66 14.63 0.56
C ASN A 3 11.02 13.60 -0.53
N GLN A 4 10.65 13.87 -1.79
CA GLN A 4 11.06 13.05 -2.94
C GLN A 4 12.01 13.87 -3.82
N ASN A 5 13.27 13.44 -3.93
CA ASN A 5 14.25 14.01 -4.84
C ASN A 5 14.38 13.11 -6.07
N LEU A 6 14.36 13.70 -7.27
CA LEU A 6 14.62 12.96 -8.50
C LEU A 6 16.14 12.86 -8.68
N ILE A 7 16.67 11.63 -8.68
CA ILE A 7 18.10 11.41 -8.94
C ILE A 7 18.35 11.35 -10.44
N LYS A 8 17.59 10.50 -11.14
CA LYS A 8 17.82 10.23 -12.57
C LYS A 8 16.52 9.80 -13.25
N THR A 9 16.22 10.37 -14.41
CA THR A 9 15.11 9.94 -15.27
C THR A 9 15.65 9.13 -16.43
N PHE A 10 15.02 7.98 -16.73
CA PHE A 10 15.40 7.15 -17.87
C PHE A 10 14.51 7.33 -19.10
N GLY A 11 13.42 8.07 -18.95
CA GLY A 11 12.44 8.30 -20.01
C GLY A 11 11.39 7.19 -20.08
N VAL A 12 10.80 7.01 -21.26
CA VAL A 12 9.93 5.86 -21.55
C VAL A 12 10.84 4.66 -21.80
N THR A 13 10.67 3.61 -21.01
CA THR A 13 11.46 2.38 -21.14
C THR A 13 10.52 1.24 -21.51
N GLU A 14 10.93 0.41 -22.46
CA GLU A 14 10.29 -0.89 -22.62
C GLU A 14 10.61 -1.73 -21.39
N LEU A 15 9.55 -2.19 -20.74
CA LEU A 15 9.65 -2.89 -19.48
C LEU A 15 9.03 -4.28 -19.65
N LYS A 16 9.88 -5.28 -19.47
CA LYS A 16 9.50 -6.68 -19.57
C LYS A 16 9.39 -7.27 -18.17
N ILE A 17 8.22 -7.82 -17.86
CA ILE A 17 7.91 -8.50 -16.60
C ILE A 17 7.43 -9.89 -16.98
N GLY A 18 8.29 -10.89 -16.87
CA GLY A 18 7.99 -12.23 -17.39
C GLY A 18 7.65 -12.21 -18.88
N GLN A 19 6.39 -12.53 -19.21
CA GLN A 19 5.86 -12.49 -20.58
C GLN A 19 5.11 -11.19 -20.91
N LEU A 20 4.87 -10.32 -19.92
CA LEU A 20 4.18 -9.05 -20.11
C LEU A 20 5.14 -7.97 -20.60
N ASN A 21 4.73 -7.28 -21.65
CA ASN A 21 5.38 -6.07 -22.15
C ASN A 21 4.50 -4.86 -21.82
N LEU A 22 4.98 -3.99 -20.94
CA LEU A 22 4.29 -2.73 -20.64
C LEU A 22 4.78 -1.63 -21.58
N LYS A 23 3.85 -1.08 -22.36
CA LYS A 23 4.10 0.13 -23.15
C LYS A 23 3.90 1.38 -22.30
N ASP A 24 4.62 2.45 -22.64
CA ASP A 24 4.49 3.78 -22.03
C ASP A 24 4.70 3.82 -20.50
N CYS A 25 5.54 2.92 -19.97
CA CYS A 25 5.98 2.97 -18.59
C CYS A 25 7.24 3.83 -18.47
N HIS A 26 7.15 4.91 -17.68
CA HIS A 26 8.30 5.71 -17.32
C HIS A 26 9.06 5.04 -16.17
N SER A 27 10.37 4.90 -16.36
CA SER A 27 11.27 4.43 -15.31
C SER A 27 12.18 5.56 -14.85
N ARG A 28 12.41 5.66 -13.55
CA ARG A 28 13.31 6.65 -12.96
C ARG A 28 13.86 6.19 -11.62
N ILE A 29 15.01 6.73 -11.22
CA ILE A 29 15.52 6.58 -9.85
C ILE A 29 15.16 7.82 -9.04
N VAL A 30 14.56 7.57 -7.89
CA VAL A 30 14.12 8.61 -6.96
C VAL A 30 14.70 8.32 -5.59
N GLU A 31 15.05 9.38 -4.86
CA GLU A 31 15.44 9.30 -3.46
C GLU A 31 14.27 9.73 -2.58
N ILE A 32 13.93 8.89 -1.60
CA ILE A 32 12.92 9.19 -0.59
C ILE A 32 13.52 8.82 0.75
N ASN A 33 13.61 9.79 1.67
CA ASN A 33 14.19 9.58 3.01
C ASN A 33 15.59 8.93 2.97
N ARG A 34 16.47 9.41 2.07
CA ARG A 34 17.84 8.89 1.84
C ARG A 34 17.92 7.45 1.32
N LYS A 35 16.79 6.87 0.89
CA LYS A 35 16.71 5.56 0.23
C LYS A 35 16.45 5.74 -1.25
N LYS A 36 17.09 4.94 -2.08
CA LYS A 36 16.96 5.00 -3.55
C LYS A 36 15.95 3.96 -4.02
N TYR A 37 15.07 4.37 -4.93
CA TYR A 37 14.03 3.52 -5.48
C TYR A 37 14.07 3.55 -7.01
N LEU A 38 13.93 2.37 -7.61
CA LEU A 38 13.49 2.24 -9.00
C LEU A 38 11.98 2.48 -9.02
N GLU A 39 11.56 3.64 -9.52
CA GLU A 39 10.16 3.99 -9.71
C GLU A 39 9.72 3.66 -11.14
N LEU A 40 8.72 2.79 -11.25
CA LEU A 40 7.97 2.46 -12.45
C LEU A 40 6.64 3.20 -12.41
N LYS A 41 6.34 4.00 -13.42
CA LYS A 41 5.13 4.83 -13.44
C LYS A 41 4.52 4.90 -14.82
N ASN A 42 3.22 4.65 -14.92
CA ASN A 42 2.41 5.04 -16.07
C ASN A 42 1.19 5.84 -15.59
N ARG A 43 0.18 6.00 -16.45
CA ARG A 43 -1.08 6.69 -16.10
C ARG A 43 -1.94 5.92 -15.09
N GLU A 44 -1.70 4.62 -14.98
CA GLU A 44 -2.55 3.65 -14.32
C GLU A 44 -1.99 3.21 -12.95
N PHE A 45 -0.66 3.23 -12.77
CA PHE A 45 0.00 2.92 -11.51
C PHE A 45 1.34 3.64 -11.35
N LYS A 46 1.84 3.62 -10.12
CA LYS A 46 3.20 3.96 -9.71
C LYS A 46 3.68 2.92 -8.71
N LEU A 47 4.85 2.34 -8.95
CA LEU A 47 5.49 1.37 -8.08
C LEU A 47 6.93 1.83 -7.85
N GLY A 48 7.41 1.82 -6.61
CA GLY A 48 8.81 2.03 -6.29
C GLY A 48 9.36 0.81 -5.56
N LEU A 49 10.46 0.26 -6.06
CA LEU A 49 11.20 -0.83 -5.42
C LEU A 49 12.53 -0.28 -4.92
N GLU A 50 12.87 -0.51 -3.65
CA GLU A 50 14.16 -0.07 -3.10
C GLU A 50 15.31 -0.80 -3.83
N ILE A 51 16.34 -0.04 -4.18
CA ILE A 51 17.51 -0.54 -4.91
C ILE A 51 18.81 -0.06 -4.28
N ASP A 52 19.84 -0.87 -4.42
CA ASP A 52 21.22 -0.47 -4.18
C ASP A 52 21.82 0.02 -5.50
N LEU A 53 21.84 1.35 -5.71
CA LEU A 53 22.38 1.97 -6.92
C LEU A 53 23.89 2.21 -6.77
N LYS A 54 24.66 1.57 -7.65
CA LYS A 54 26.11 1.74 -7.77
C LYS A 54 26.50 2.95 -8.64
N ASP A 55 27.74 3.39 -8.51
CA ASP A 55 28.26 4.57 -9.21
C ASP A 55 28.32 4.39 -10.74
N ASP A 56 28.46 3.15 -11.21
CA ASP A 56 28.39 2.79 -12.63
C ASP A 56 26.97 2.81 -13.22
N GLY A 57 25.97 3.11 -12.38
CA GLY A 57 24.55 3.15 -12.77
C GLY A 57 23.86 1.79 -12.76
N SER A 58 24.57 0.70 -12.45
CA SER A 58 23.96 -0.61 -12.19
C SER A 58 23.28 -0.62 -10.82
N PHE A 59 22.28 -1.48 -10.66
CA PHE A 59 21.57 -1.60 -9.39
C PHE A 59 21.14 -3.04 -9.09
N ASN A 60 21.11 -3.37 -7.81
CA ASN A 60 20.56 -4.62 -7.29
C ASN A 60 19.27 -4.33 -6.50
N THR A 61 18.36 -5.30 -6.40
CA THR A 61 17.20 -5.17 -5.52
C THR A 61 17.63 -5.15 -4.05
N ILE A 62 17.08 -4.24 -3.26
CA ILE A 62 17.08 -4.35 -1.79
C ILE A 62 15.72 -4.89 -1.37
N VAL A 63 15.71 -6.04 -0.71
CA VAL A 63 14.48 -6.65 -0.19
C VAL A 63 14.01 -5.83 1.01
N ASN A 64 12.69 -5.58 1.09
CA ASN A 64 11.91 -5.07 2.25
C ASN A 64 11.32 -3.64 2.18
N ASN A 65 11.71 -2.73 1.28
CA ASN A 65 10.92 -1.50 1.11
C ASN A 65 10.44 -1.31 -0.33
N TYR A 66 9.16 -1.01 -0.43
CA TYR A 66 8.49 -0.66 -1.65
C TYR A 66 7.35 0.30 -1.33
N TYR A 67 6.84 0.95 -2.37
CA TYR A 67 5.56 1.63 -2.31
C TYR A 67 4.85 1.41 -3.63
N TYR A 68 3.53 1.34 -3.60
CA TYR A 68 2.75 1.39 -4.84
C TYR A 68 1.51 2.24 -4.65
N LYS A 69 1.10 2.89 -5.75
CA LYS A 69 -0.17 3.57 -5.89
C LYS A 69 -0.78 3.10 -7.21
N ILE A 70 -2.00 2.68 -7.11
CA ILE A 70 -2.87 2.37 -8.22
C ILE A 70 -3.70 3.65 -8.45
N TYR A 71 -3.61 4.27 -9.63
CA TYR A 71 -4.34 5.51 -9.91
C TYR A 71 -5.81 5.22 -10.24
N GLN A 72 -6.69 6.23 -10.11
CA GLN A 72 -8.12 6.08 -10.36
C GLN A 72 -8.37 5.51 -11.76
N TYR A 73 -9.21 4.48 -11.84
CA TYR A 73 -9.59 3.86 -13.10
C TYR A 73 -11.02 4.23 -13.45
N SER A 74 -11.26 4.46 -14.74
CA SER A 74 -12.61 4.64 -15.26
C SER A 74 -13.40 3.34 -15.39
N ASN A 75 -12.76 2.15 -15.35
CA ASN A 75 -13.47 0.85 -15.35
C ASN A 75 -12.61 -0.36 -14.88
N ILE A 76 -13.29 -1.47 -14.60
CA ILE A 76 -12.72 -2.75 -14.14
C ILE A 76 -11.75 -3.38 -15.15
N LYS A 77 -11.98 -3.18 -16.45
CA LYS A 77 -11.15 -3.74 -17.53
C LYS A 77 -9.73 -3.18 -17.52
N ARG A 78 -9.54 -1.96 -17.03
CA ARG A 78 -8.20 -1.35 -16.84
C ARG A 78 -7.60 -1.68 -15.48
N PHE A 79 -8.44 -1.84 -14.46
CA PHE A 79 -8.01 -2.16 -13.11
C PHE A 79 -7.38 -3.57 -13.02
N MET A 80 -8.08 -4.60 -13.50
CA MET A 80 -7.68 -6.00 -13.32
C MET A 80 -6.29 -6.33 -13.90
N PRO A 81 -5.92 -5.86 -15.11
CA PRO A 81 -4.56 -6.05 -15.62
C PRO A 81 -3.46 -5.48 -14.71
N ASN A 82 -3.70 -4.37 -14.02
CA ASN A 82 -2.72 -3.78 -13.10
C ASN A 82 -2.58 -4.59 -11.80
N ILE A 83 -3.66 -5.19 -11.30
CA ILE A 83 -3.59 -6.13 -10.17
C ILE A 83 -2.77 -7.36 -10.54
N LYS A 84 -3.04 -7.95 -11.71
CA LYS A 84 -2.28 -9.11 -12.20
C LYS A 84 -0.80 -8.77 -12.36
N LEU A 85 -0.49 -7.59 -12.92
CA LEU A 85 0.87 -7.11 -13.05
C LEU A 85 1.60 -7.01 -11.70
N LEU A 86 0.98 -6.37 -10.71
CA LEU A 86 1.56 -6.22 -9.38
C LEU A 86 1.75 -7.59 -8.71
N LYS A 87 0.80 -8.52 -8.88
CA LYS A 87 0.95 -9.91 -8.41
C LYS A 87 2.15 -10.59 -9.02
N GLU A 88 2.32 -10.49 -10.35
CA GLU A 88 3.47 -11.05 -11.05
C GLU A 88 4.79 -10.48 -10.50
N ILE A 89 4.86 -9.16 -10.32
CA ILE A 89 6.03 -8.52 -9.69
C ILE A 89 6.27 -9.09 -8.30
N PHE A 90 5.27 -9.08 -7.41
CA PHE A 90 5.39 -9.56 -6.03
C PHE A 90 5.58 -11.07 -5.90
N MET A 91 5.36 -11.85 -6.96
CA MET A 91 5.76 -13.26 -7.02
C MET A 91 7.24 -13.45 -7.36
N GLY A 92 8.00 -12.36 -7.55
CA GLY A 92 9.42 -12.41 -7.88
C GLY A 92 9.71 -12.49 -9.39
N GLN A 93 8.74 -12.17 -10.25
CA GLN A 93 9.00 -12.09 -11.69
C GLN A 93 10.14 -11.12 -11.98
N LEU A 94 11.02 -11.53 -12.89
CA LEU A 94 12.16 -10.72 -13.30
C LEU A 94 11.68 -9.50 -14.08
N ILE A 95 12.05 -8.32 -13.60
CA ILE A 95 11.89 -7.05 -14.27
C ILE A 95 13.20 -6.74 -14.98
N GLU A 96 13.16 -6.77 -16.31
CA GLU A 96 14.29 -6.36 -17.15
C GLU A 96 14.02 -4.96 -17.69
N ILE A 97 14.96 -4.04 -17.42
CA ILE A 97 14.93 -2.68 -17.95
C ILE A 97 16.06 -2.57 -18.97
N SER A 98 15.67 -2.24 -20.21
CA SER A 98 16.59 -2.00 -21.31
C SER A 98 16.38 -0.57 -21.82
N GLY A 99 17.35 0.31 -21.57
CA GLY A 99 17.34 1.68 -22.07
C GLY A 99 18.73 2.15 -22.47
N LYS A 100 18.81 3.23 -23.24
CA LYS A 100 20.10 3.78 -23.73
C LYS A 100 21.08 4.16 -22.62
N LEU A 101 20.59 4.51 -21.43
CA LEU A 101 21.38 5.07 -20.32
C LEU A 101 21.47 4.17 -19.09
N VAL A 102 20.66 3.12 -19.02
CA VAL A 102 20.61 2.17 -17.89
C VAL A 102 20.08 0.84 -18.39
N THR A 103 20.77 -0.23 -17.99
CA THR A 103 20.35 -1.61 -18.12
C THR A 103 20.37 -2.22 -16.74
N GLY A 104 19.34 -2.95 -16.36
CA GLY A 104 19.27 -3.55 -15.04
C GLY A 104 18.24 -4.66 -14.96
N LYS A 105 18.44 -5.55 -14.00
CA LYS A 105 17.52 -6.65 -13.70
C LYS A 105 17.16 -6.59 -12.22
N VAL A 106 15.88 -6.64 -11.91
CA VAL A 106 15.36 -6.64 -10.54
C VAL A 106 14.32 -7.74 -10.41
N SER A 107 14.39 -8.50 -9.33
CA SER A 107 13.29 -9.36 -8.87
C SER A 107 12.94 -8.99 -7.43
N PHE A 108 11.66 -9.05 -7.09
CA PHE A 108 11.16 -8.68 -5.77
C PHE A 108 10.02 -9.61 -5.34
N GLU A 109 10.25 -10.48 -4.36
CA GLU A 109 9.20 -11.36 -3.84
C GLU A 109 8.56 -10.78 -2.56
N ASN A 110 7.23 -10.75 -2.54
CA ASN A 110 6.43 -10.37 -1.38
C ASN A 110 5.08 -11.12 -1.37
N ARG A 111 5.08 -12.32 -0.79
CA ARG A 111 3.89 -13.18 -0.69
C ARG A 111 2.72 -12.54 0.06
N ILE A 112 3.00 -11.64 1.00
CA ILE A 112 1.94 -10.94 1.76
C ILE A 112 1.18 -10.00 0.82
N GLU A 113 1.87 -9.27 -0.06
CA GLU A 113 1.19 -8.42 -1.04
C GLU A 113 0.46 -9.25 -2.10
N VAL A 114 1.03 -10.37 -2.54
CA VAL A 114 0.31 -11.31 -3.42
C VAL A 114 -1.02 -11.73 -2.79
N MET A 115 -1.01 -12.18 -1.53
CA MET A 115 -2.22 -12.55 -0.80
C MET A 115 -3.22 -11.39 -0.69
N LYS A 116 -2.76 -10.17 -0.41
CA LYS A 116 -3.64 -8.99 -0.36
C LYS A 116 -4.30 -8.70 -1.71
N LEU A 117 -3.54 -8.81 -2.80
CA LEU A 117 -4.05 -8.61 -4.15
C LEU A 117 -5.00 -9.74 -4.58
N ASP A 118 -4.76 -10.99 -4.18
CA ASP A 118 -5.67 -12.12 -4.39
C ASP A 118 -7.01 -11.91 -3.69
N LEU A 119 -6.97 -11.51 -2.42
CA LEU A 119 -8.17 -11.18 -1.65
C LEU A 119 -8.93 -10.05 -2.34
N LEU A 120 -8.25 -8.97 -2.68
CA LEU A 120 -8.84 -7.82 -3.38
C LEU A 120 -9.49 -8.21 -4.72
N GLU A 121 -8.80 -8.99 -5.55
CA GLU A 121 -9.34 -9.49 -6.83
C GLU A 121 -10.63 -10.29 -6.61
N LYS A 122 -10.62 -11.23 -5.67
CA LYS A 122 -11.81 -12.02 -5.31
C LYS A 122 -12.96 -11.12 -4.85
N GLU A 123 -12.67 -10.12 -4.03
CA GLU A 123 -13.69 -9.24 -3.48
C GLU A 123 -14.31 -8.30 -4.51
N ILE A 124 -13.50 -7.74 -5.41
CA ILE A 124 -14.00 -6.91 -6.51
C ILE A 124 -14.89 -7.71 -7.44
N LEU A 125 -14.50 -8.94 -7.77
CA LEU A 125 -15.30 -9.81 -8.62
C LEU A 125 -16.65 -10.18 -8.00
N GLY A 126 -16.75 -10.17 -6.67
CA GLY A 126 -17.99 -10.41 -5.92
C GLY A 126 -18.96 -9.21 -5.84
N LEU A 127 -18.55 -8.00 -6.23
CA LEU A 127 -19.43 -6.83 -6.23
C LEU A 127 -20.32 -6.74 -7.47
N GLU A 128 -21.41 -5.99 -7.39
CA GLU A 128 -22.21 -5.57 -8.54
C GLU A 128 -21.44 -4.53 -9.38
N GLU A 129 -21.60 -4.53 -10.72
CA GLU A 129 -20.84 -3.65 -11.63
C GLU A 129 -20.94 -2.16 -11.26
N ILE A 130 -22.15 -1.67 -10.92
CA ILE A 130 -22.36 -0.26 -10.53
C ILE A 130 -21.54 0.11 -9.29
N LYS A 131 -21.37 -0.82 -8.35
CA LYS A 131 -20.56 -0.60 -7.14
C LYS A 131 -19.07 -0.65 -7.46
N LYS A 132 -18.63 -1.51 -8.38
CA LYS A 132 -17.23 -1.54 -8.86
C LYS A 132 -16.82 -0.20 -9.45
N GLU A 133 -17.61 0.32 -10.38
CA GLU A 133 -17.28 1.56 -11.10
C GLU A 133 -17.16 2.77 -10.19
N LYS A 134 -18.11 2.94 -9.25
CA LYS A 134 -18.11 4.05 -8.29
C LYS A 134 -16.88 4.04 -7.38
N LEU A 135 -16.43 2.85 -6.97
CA LEU A 135 -15.35 2.68 -6.02
C LEU A 135 -13.96 2.81 -6.66
N LEU A 136 -13.82 2.39 -7.92
CA LEU A 136 -12.58 2.59 -8.68
C LEU A 136 -12.24 4.07 -8.94
N GLN A 137 -13.20 4.98 -8.69
CA GLN A 137 -13.01 6.42 -8.71
C GLN A 137 -12.45 6.99 -7.39
N GLU A 138 -12.17 6.16 -6.37
CA GLU A 138 -11.59 6.59 -5.10
C GLU A 138 -10.07 6.72 -5.11
N GLU A 139 -9.53 7.70 -4.39
CA GLU A 139 -8.08 7.96 -4.33
C GLU A 139 -7.30 6.82 -3.63
N ASN A 140 -7.96 6.06 -2.76
CA ASN A 140 -7.47 4.84 -2.10
C ASN A 140 -8.44 3.68 -2.32
N SER A 141 -8.85 3.45 -3.58
CA SER A 141 -9.86 2.45 -3.95
C SER A 141 -9.60 1.07 -3.35
N LEU A 142 -8.34 0.63 -3.26
CA LEU A 142 -8.00 -0.72 -2.74
C LEU A 142 -8.34 -0.93 -1.27
N TYR A 143 -7.93 0.01 -0.41
CA TYR A 143 -8.24 -0.08 1.01
C TYR A 143 -9.73 0.12 1.25
N SER A 144 -10.33 1.07 0.52
CA SER A 144 -11.76 1.36 0.56
C SER A 144 -12.60 0.16 0.13
N LEU A 145 -12.15 -0.61 -0.88
CA LEU A 145 -12.71 -1.89 -1.31
C LEU A 145 -12.68 -2.94 -0.21
N ALA A 146 -11.51 -3.12 0.40
CA ALA A 146 -11.35 -4.08 1.49
C ALA A 146 -12.31 -3.75 2.64
N LEU A 147 -12.40 -2.48 3.04
CA LEU A 147 -13.30 -2.02 4.09
C LEU A 147 -14.78 -2.24 3.73
N LEU A 148 -15.19 -1.86 2.52
CA LEU A 148 -16.58 -2.04 2.05
C LEU A 148 -17.02 -3.49 2.01
N ASN A 149 -16.10 -4.42 1.76
CA ASN A 149 -16.42 -5.82 1.79
C ASN A 149 -16.43 -6.37 3.24
N LEU A 150 -15.45 -5.98 4.05
CA LEU A 150 -15.34 -6.45 5.43
C LEU A 150 -16.52 -6.01 6.28
N ILE A 151 -17.05 -4.79 6.06
CA ILE A 151 -18.13 -4.25 6.89
C ILE A 151 -19.42 -5.07 6.84
N ASP A 152 -19.69 -5.79 5.74
CA ASP A 152 -20.87 -6.63 5.60
C ASP A 152 -20.61 -8.10 5.96
N LYS A 153 -19.37 -8.58 5.86
CA LYS A 153 -19.01 -9.99 6.11
C LYS A 153 -18.49 -10.24 7.52
N THR A 154 -17.56 -9.40 7.97
CA THR A 154 -16.83 -9.56 9.23
C THR A 154 -16.52 -8.16 9.78
N PRO A 155 -17.55 -7.46 10.31
CA PRO A 155 -17.40 -6.09 10.79
C PRO A 155 -16.48 -5.98 12.01
N THR A 156 -16.14 -7.10 12.65
CA THR A 156 -15.18 -7.15 13.76
C THR A 156 -14.15 -8.24 13.50
N LEU A 157 -12.87 -7.93 13.71
CA LEU A 157 -11.77 -8.88 13.57
C LEU A 157 -10.67 -8.63 14.61
N GLN A 158 -10.04 -9.72 15.04
CA GLN A 158 -8.88 -9.68 15.94
C GLN A 158 -7.60 -9.62 15.12
N SER A 159 -6.68 -8.75 15.51
CA SER A 159 -5.40 -8.55 14.84
C SER A 159 -4.35 -8.07 15.83
N TRP A 160 -3.27 -7.48 15.32
CA TRP A 160 -2.25 -6.82 16.10
C TRP A 160 -1.84 -5.51 15.43
N VAL A 161 -1.38 -4.56 16.25
CA VAL A 161 -0.84 -3.27 15.79
C VAL A 161 0.55 -3.02 16.34
N ASN A 162 1.31 -2.25 15.58
CA ASN A 162 2.48 -1.55 16.09
C ASN A 162 2.06 -0.10 16.31
N PHE A 163 2.38 0.48 17.46
CA PHE A 163 2.20 1.90 17.68
C PHE A 163 3.46 2.54 18.26
N ARG A 164 3.60 3.82 17.94
CA ARG A 164 4.58 4.71 18.54
C ARG A 164 3.87 6.02 18.83
N CYS A 165 3.87 6.42 20.10
CA CYS A 165 3.29 7.65 20.57
C CYS A 165 4.40 8.53 21.16
N ASP A 166 4.38 9.80 20.80
CA ASP A 166 5.29 10.82 21.30
C ASP A 166 4.71 11.36 22.63
N LEU A 167 5.39 11.08 23.75
CA LEU A 167 4.86 11.40 25.08
C LEU A 167 4.85 12.90 25.37
N ASP A 168 5.58 13.69 24.59
CA ASP A 168 5.51 15.16 24.64
C ASP A 168 4.18 15.70 24.08
N LYS A 169 3.44 14.88 23.33
CA LYS A 169 2.16 15.26 22.68
C LYS A 169 0.95 14.59 23.30
N VAL A 170 1.12 13.39 23.85
CA VAL A 170 0.04 12.60 24.44
C VAL A 170 0.57 11.95 25.70
N GLN A 171 0.01 12.33 26.85
CA GLN A 171 0.31 11.67 28.12
C GLN A 171 -0.32 10.28 28.10
N LEU A 172 0.52 9.25 28.08
CA LEU A 172 0.13 7.85 28.10
C LEU A 172 0.78 7.19 29.33
N ILE A 173 -0.03 6.57 30.18
CA ILE A 173 0.45 5.88 31.38
C ILE A 173 0.15 4.39 31.35
N GLU A 174 0.80 3.64 32.24
CA GLU A 174 0.53 2.21 32.40
C GLU A 174 -0.93 2.01 32.81
N GLY A 175 -1.60 1.05 32.18
CA GLY A 175 -3.02 0.78 32.38
C GLY A 175 -3.96 1.42 31.35
N ASP A 176 -3.48 2.39 30.58
CA ASP A 176 -4.30 3.05 29.54
C ASP A 176 -4.65 2.09 28.40
N LYS A 177 -5.81 2.31 27.75
CA LYS A 177 -6.15 1.63 26.49
C LYS A 177 -6.05 2.59 25.33
N ILE A 178 -5.49 2.11 24.22
CA ILE A 178 -5.37 2.91 23.00
C ILE A 178 -6.56 2.57 22.10
N SER A 179 -7.24 3.63 21.66
CA SER A 179 -8.28 3.56 20.63
C SER A 179 -7.96 4.57 19.54
N VAL A 180 -7.95 4.11 18.30
CA VAL A 180 -7.81 4.95 17.11
C VAL A 180 -9.06 4.81 16.27
N GLU A 181 -9.67 5.94 15.91
CA GLU A 181 -10.83 6.00 15.03
C GLU A 181 -10.47 6.70 13.72
N ARG A 182 -10.91 6.14 12.60
CA ARG A 182 -10.77 6.73 11.26
C ARG A 182 -12.11 6.70 10.56
N ILE A 183 -12.46 7.81 9.91
CA ILE A 183 -13.64 7.88 9.05
C ILE A 183 -13.17 7.83 7.61
N HIS A 184 -13.58 6.78 6.91
CA HIS A 184 -13.31 6.56 5.50
C HIS A 184 -14.52 7.02 4.69
N ILE A 185 -14.31 8.08 3.90
CA ILE A 185 -15.34 8.60 2.99
C ILE A 185 -15.35 7.71 1.76
N ILE A 186 -16.46 7.02 1.52
CA ILE A 186 -16.63 6.12 0.38
C ILE A 186 -17.65 6.75 -0.58
N LYS A 187 -17.20 7.46 -1.63
CA LYS A 187 -18.10 8.06 -2.62
C LYS A 187 -18.83 6.95 -3.38
N GLY A 188 -20.03 7.30 -3.84
CA GLY A 188 -20.92 6.36 -4.49
C GLY A 188 -21.84 5.57 -3.55
N ASN A 189 -21.59 5.62 -2.23
CA ASN A 189 -22.49 5.13 -1.19
C ASN A 189 -23.13 6.29 -0.40
N ASP A 190 -24.23 5.96 0.28
CA ASP A 190 -24.99 6.80 1.19
C ASP A 190 -24.44 6.81 2.64
N PHE A 191 -23.39 6.01 2.91
CA PHE A 191 -22.70 5.94 4.20
C PHE A 191 -21.19 6.13 4.05
N ASN A 192 -20.54 6.54 5.15
CA ASN A 192 -19.10 6.43 5.36
C ASN A 192 -18.80 5.21 6.23
N ILE A 193 -17.56 4.75 6.23
CA ILE A 193 -17.11 3.66 7.10
C ILE A 193 -16.31 4.24 8.25
N ARG A 194 -16.78 4.04 9.48
CA ARG A 194 -15.97 4.25 10.69
C ARG A 194 -15.18 2.99 10.95
N GLU A 195 -13.86 3.11 10.98
CA GLU A 195 -12.93 2.08 11.44
C GLU A 195 -12.45 2.46 12.84
N ARG A 196 -12.65 1.58 13.82
CA ARG A 196 -12.15 1.74 15.18
C ARG A 196 -11.22 0.58 15.53
N ILE A 197 -10.00 0.91 15.93
CA ILE A 197 -8.97 -0.04 16.36
C ILE A 197 -8.73 0.17 17.85
N VAL A 198 -8.98 -0.86 18.67
CA VAL A 198 -8.83 -0.79 20.14
C VAL A 198 -7.86 -1.87 20.60
N THR A 199 -6.85 -1.50 21.39
CA THR A 199 -5.94 -2.49 22.00
C THR A 199 -6.68 -3.34 23.03
N VAL A 200 -6.53 -4.65 22.94
CA VAL A 200 -7.17 -5.60 23.88
C VAL A 200 -6.57 -5.46 25.27
N ALA A 201 -5.24 -5.55 25.35
CA ALA A 201 -4.48 -5.32 26.56
C ALA A 201 -4.18 -3.82 26.75
N PRO A 202 -4.16 -3.32 28.00
CA PRO A 202 -3.73 -1.96 28.30
C PRO A 202 -2.22 -1.79 28.03
N VAL A 203 -1.78 -0.55 27.98
CA VAL A 203 -0.37 -0.14 27.90
C VAL A 203 0.36 -0.68 29.13
N GLU A 204 1.46 -1.37 28.90
CA GLU A 204 2.29 -1.96 29.95
C GLU A 204 3.48 -1.05 30.24
N LYS A 205 4.01 -1.09 31.46
CA LYS A 205 5.20 -0.29 31.83
C LYS A 205 6.37 -0.42 30.88
N ARG A 206 6.61 -1.64 30.34
CA ARG A 206 7.71 -1.92 29.39
C ARG A 206 7.57 -1.19 28.05
N GLU A 207 6.37 -0.75 27.71
CA GLU A 207 6.07 -0.05 26.46
C GLU A 207 6.29 1.46 26.62
N ILE A 208 6.37 1.97 27.85
CA ILE A 208 6.58 3.38 28.15
C ILE A 208 8.08 3.64 28.35
N LYS A 209 8.64 4.49 27.50
CA LYS A 209 10.01 4.99 27.62
C LYS A 209 9.98 6.45 28.07
N THR A 210 11.17 7.06 28.20
CA THR A 210 11.31 8.46 28.64
C THR A 210 10.58 9.45 27.73
N THR A 211 10.62 9.27 26.42
CA THR A 211 10.09 10.24 25.44
C THR A 211 9.02 9.67 24.51
N GLU A 212 8.83 8.35 24.50
CA GLU A 212 7.88 7.69 23.62
C GLU A 212 7.26 6.47 24.30
N ALA A 213 6.02 6.16 23.92
CA ALA A 213 5.43 4.85 24.17
C ALA A 213 5.44 4.03 22.88
N VAL A 214 5.97 2.81 22.94
CA VAL A 214 6.13 1.92 21.78
C VAL A 214 5.69 0.51 22.13
N ALA A 215 4.77 -0.03 21.33
CA ALA A 215 4.45 -1.45 21.35
C ALA A 215 4.54 -2.04 19.95
N TYR A 216 4.95 -3.31 19.92
CA TYR A 216 5.02 -4.10 18.71
C TYR A 216 4.09 -5.30 18.85
N ARG A 217 3.31 -5.57 17.78
CA ARG A 217 2.36 -6.68 17.69
C ARG A 217 1.40 -6.76 18.89
N LYS A 218 1.01 -5.61 19.43
CA LYS A 218 0.03 -5.55 20.52
C LYS A 218 -1.34 -5.94 19.98
N THR A 219 -1.99 -6.89 20.63
CA THR A 219 -3.28 -7.41 20.19
C THR A 219 -4.35 -6.32 20.19
N CYS A 220 -5.17 -6.30 19.15
CA CYS A 220 -6.22 -5.32 18.98
C CYS A 220 -7.46 -5.93 18.33
N GLU A 221 -8.60 -5.31 18.63
CA GLU A 221 -9.84 -5.51 17.91
C GLU A 221 -10.02 -4.37 16.90
N ILE A 222 -10.33 -4.72 15.66
CA ILE A 222 -10.71 -3.78 14.61
C ILE A 222 -12.20 -3.95 14.38
N SER A 223 -12.95 -2.84 14.47
CA SER A 223 -14.39 -2.79 14.24
C SER A 223 -14.73 -1.79 13.13
N LEU A 224 -15.68 -2.15 12.27
CA LEU A 224 -16.17 -1.36 11.15
C LEU A 224 -17.65 -1.07 11.34
N GLU A 225 -18.06 0.18 11.16
CA GLU A 225 -19.44 0.64 11.31
C GLU A 225 -19.85 1.54 10.15
N LYS A 226 -21.05 1.32 9.61
CA LYS A 226 -21.65 2.19 8.60
C LYS A 226 -22.20 3.42 9.31
N ILE A 227 -21.66 4.59 9.01
CA ILE A 227 -22.14 5.85 9.59
C ILE A 227 -22.80 6.71 8.49
N PRO A 228 -23.89 7.43 8.81
CA PRO A 228 -24.53 8.32 7.85
C PRO A 228 -23.55 9.34 7.28
N ARG A 229 -23.68 9.61 5.98
CA ARG A 229 -22.92 10.67 5.33
C ARG A 229 -23.48 12.02 5.79
N LYS A 230 -22.71 12.74 6.61
CA LYS A 230 -22.98 14.14 6.94
C LYS A 230 -22.60 15.05 5.78
#